data_AF-A0A7J8J6F2-F1
#
_entry.id   AF-A0A7J8J6F2-F1
#
_cell.length_a   1.000
_cell.length_b   1.000
_cell.length_c   1.000
_cell.angle_alpha   90.00
_cell.angle_beta   90.00
_cell.angle_gamma   90.00
#
_symmetry.space_group_name_H-M   'P 1'
#
loop_
_entity.id
_entity.type
_entity.pdbx_description
1 polymer ?
#
loop_
_entity_poly.entity_id
_entity_poly.type
_entity_poly.pdbx_seq_one_letter_code
_entity_poly.pdbx_strand_id
1 'polypeptide(L)'
;MKKQEDSLRELWDNKKCNNICITGVPEEKENEQGIENIIEEIVTENFPNLVKEEGIQVLEAQKASSKKNPNRPTPRHIVIKMPKIKDKERILKAPRDKQQVTYKINPIRLSAHFLTETLKTRGNGMS
;
A
#
# COMPACT_ATOMS: atom_id res chain seq x y z
N MET A 1 3.17 -21.47 -24.74
CA MET A 1 2.52 -20.17 -24.46
C MET A 1 2.68 -19.68 -23.02
N LYS A 2 2.69 -20.55 -21.99
CA LYS A 2 2.86 -20.13 -20.56
C LYS A 2 4.06 -19.22 -20.24
N LYS A 3 5.24 -19.46 -20.83
CA LYS A 3 6.46 -18.67 -20.56
C LYS A 3 6.32 -17.16 -20.79
N GLN A 4 5.46 -16.74 -21.73
CA GLN A 4 5.34 -15.33 -22.09
C GLN A 4 4.47 -14.56 -21.08
N GLU A 5 3.45 -15.22 -20.52
CA GLU A 5 2.65 -14.69 -19.42
C GLU A 5 3.47 -14.63 -18.12
N ASP A 6 4.25 -15.67 -17.83
CA ASP A 6 5.13 -15.71 -16.65
C ASP A 6 6.21 -14.62 -16.71
N SER A 7 6.81 -14.37 -17.88
CA SER A 7 7.82 -13.32 -18.05
C SER A 7 7.26 -11.90 -17.95
N LEU A 8 6.03 -11.68 -18.46
CA LEU A 8 5.32 -10.42 -18.27
C LEU A 8 4.90 -10.20 -16.81
N ARG A 9 4.58 -11.29 -16.09
CA ARG A 9 4.29 -11.28 -14.65
C ARG A 9 5.53 -10.95 -13.84
N GLU A 10 6.66 -11.61 -14.06
CA GLU A 10 7.92 -11.30 -13.37
C GLU A 10 8.37 -9.86 -13.60
N LEU A 11 8.23 -9.35 -14.83
CA LEU A 11 8.55 -7.95 -15.15
C LEU A 11 7.62 -6.97 -14.41
N TRP A 12 6.33 -7.31 -14.28
CA TRP A 12 5.36 -6.50 -13.54
C TRP A 12 5.51 -6.61 -12.02
N ASP A 13 5.82 -7.79 -11.51
CA ASP A 13 6.10 -8.05 -10.11
C ASP A 13 7.34 -7.25 -9.70
N ASN A 14 8.41 -7.27 -10.49
CA ASN A 14 9.59 -6.42 -10.30
C ASN A 14 9.22 -4.92 -10.28
N LYS A 15 8.28 -4.49 -11.15
CA LYS A 15 7.83 -3.09 -11.25
C LYS A 15 6.86 -2.64 -10.14
N LYS A 16 6.15 -3.57 -9.47
CA LYS A 16 5.25 -3.30 -8.32
C LYS A 16 5.83 -3.74 -6.97
N CYS A 17 7.07 -4.25 -6.94
CA CYS A 17 7.79 -4.62 -5.72
C CYS A 17 7.79 -3.51 -4.67
N ASN A 18 7.75 -2.26 -5.09
CA ASN A 18 7.78 -1.07 -4.24
C ASN A 18 6.39 -0.53 -3.88
N ASN A 19 5.29 -1.22 -4.20
CA ASN A 19 3.95 -0.73 -3.93
C ASN A 19 3.43 -1.12 -2.54
N ILE A 20 2.77 -0.16 -1.87
CA ILE A 20 2.03 -0.30 -0.61
C ILE A 20 0.56 -0.02 -0.88
N CYS A 21 -0.33 -0.82 -0.28
CA CYS A 21 -1.77 -0.65 -0.31
C CYS A 21 -2.24 -0.14 1.06
N ILE A 22 -2.95 0.99 1.06
CA ILE A 22 -3.64 1.56 2.21
C ILE A 22 -5.14 1.28 2.11
N THR A 23 -5.73 0.86 3.23
CA THR A 23 -7.18 0.63 3.35
C THR A 23 -7.69 1.30 4.63
N GLY A 24 -8.93 1.79 4.60
CA GLY A 24 -9.58 2.46 5.74
C GLY A 24 -9.61 3.99 5.65
N VAL A 25 -9.04 4.58 4.60
CA VAL A 25 -9.13 6.03 4.36
C VAL A 25 -10.52 6.38 3.80
N PRO A 26 -11.28 7.29 4.42
CA PRO A 26 -12.61 7.68 3.93
C PRO A 26 -12.51 8.48 2.63
N GLU A 27 -13.36 8.14 1.64
CA GLU A 27 -13.29 8.73 0.30
C GLU A 27 -13.60 10.24 0.26
N GLU A 28 -14.38 10.75 1.22
CA GLU A 28 -14.75 12.16 1.31
C GLU A 28 -13.51 13.03 1.55
N LYS A 29 -12.63 12.59 2.46
CA LYS A 29 -11.40 13.30 2.80
C LYS A 29 -10.37 13.27 1.67
N GLU A 30 -10.35 12.19 0.88
CA GLU A 30 -9.51 12.11 -0.32
C GLU A 30 -9.86 13.14 -1.38
N ASN A 31 -11.15 13.40 -1.63
CA ASN A 31 -11.56 14.31 -2.70
C ASN A 31 -11.31 15.78 -2.34
N GLU A 32 -11.28 16.12 -1.05
CA GLU A 32 -11.05 17.48 -0.55
C GLU A 32 -9.55 17.85 -0.55
N GLN A 33 -8.69 16.91 -0.16
CA GLN A 33 -7.29 17.21 0.18
C GLN A 33 -6.29 16.65 -0.83
N GLY A 34 -6.69 15.72 -1.69
CA GLY A 34 -5.80 15.04 -2.64
C GLY A 34 -5.03 13.88 -2.00
N ILE A 35 -4.65 12.90 -2.83
CA ILE A 35 -4.03 11.64 -2.36
C ILE A 35 -2.62 11.88 -1.80
N GLU A 36 -1.86 12.81 -2.39
CA GLU A 36 -0.50 13.15 -1.95
C GLU A 36 -0.49 13.71 -0.53
N ASN A 37 -1.36 14.68 -0.24
CA ASN A 37 -1.47 15.27 1.10
C ASN A 37 -1.86 14.23 2.16
N ILE A 38 -2.77 13.30 1.84
CA ILE A 38 -3.15 12.22 2.76
C ILE A 38 -1.96 11.36 3.13
N ILE A 39 -1.09 11.11 2.17
CA ILE A 39 0.10 10.28 2.39
C ILE A 39 1.12 11.02 3.23
N GLU A 40 1.35 12.30 2.96
CA GLU A 40 2.21 13.13 3.80
C GLU A 40 1.71 13.19 5.24
N GLU A 41 0.39 13.33 5.45
CA GLU A 41 -0.23 13.27 6.78
C GLU A 41 0.00 11.90 7.45
N ILE A 42 -0.27 10.79 6.75
CA ILE A 42 -0.08 9.43 7.29
C ILE A 42 1.38 9.20 7.68
N VAL A 43 2.33 9.59 6.81
CA VAL A 43 3.75 9.36 7.06
C VAL A 43 4.25 10.24 8.21
N THR A 44 3.79 11.49 8.30
CA THR A 44 4.16 12.40 9.39
C THR A 44 3.54 11.98 10.73
N GLU A 45 2.28 11.53 10.73
CA GLU A 45 1.55 11.09 11.93
C GLU A 45 2.13 9.79 12.51
N ASN A 46 2.47 8.82 11.65
CA ASN A 46 2.85 7.47 12.08
C ASN A 46 4.35 7.20 12.04
N PHE A 47 5.09 7.88 11.16
CA PHE A 47 6.50 7.63 10.93
C PHE A 47 7.35 8.92 11.00
N PRO A 48 7.20 9.76 12.04
CA PRO A 48 7.92 11.04 12.13
C PRO A 48 9.45 10.86 12.11
N ASN A 49 9.96 9.76 12.64
CA ASN A 49 11.40 9.45 12.62
C ASN A 49 11.88 9.14 11.20
N LEU A 50 11.06 8.47 10.39
CA LEU A 50 11.42 8.16 9.00
C LEU A 50 11.40 9.42 8.12
N VAL A 51 10.51 10.37 8.39
CA VAL A 51 10.51 11.68 7.72
C VAL A 51 11.76 12.48 8.09
N LYS A 52 12.07 12.56 9.39
CA LYS A 52 13.17 13.41 9.90
C LYS A 52 14.56 12.87 9.59
N GLU A 53 14.78 11.57 9.70
CA GLU A 53 16.12 10.97 9.58
C GLU A 53 16.45 10.54 8.14
N GLU A 54 15.45 10.12 7.37
CA GLU A 54 15.70 9.45 6.09
C GLU A 54 15.10 10.15 4.88
N GLY A 55 14.29 11.19 5.11
CA GLY A 55 13.64 11.92 4.03
C GLY A 55 12.83 11.01 3.13
N ILE A 56 12.09 10.04 3.71
CA ILE A 56 11.24 9.15 2.94
C ILE A 56 10.25 10.00 2.13
N GLN A 57 10.35 9.88 0.81
CA GLN A 57 9.44 10.51 -0.14
C GLN A 57 8.60 9.43 -0.81
N VAL A 58 7.35 9.76 -1.09
CA VAL A 58 6.49 8.93 -1.94
C VAL A 58 6.68 9.36 -3.38
N LEU A 59 6.85 8.38 -4.28
CA LEU A 59 7.07 8.66 -5.70
C LEU A 59 5.74 9.00 -6.38
N GLU A 60 4.75 8.14 -6.19
CA GLU A 60 3.43 8.29 -6.80
C GLU A 60 2.38 7.65 -5.89
N ALA A 61 1.17 8.19 -5.95
CA ALA A 61 0.03 7.61 -5.29
C ALA A 61 -1.21 7.67 -6.16
N GLN A 62 -1.94 6.57 -6.19
CA GLN A 62 -3.12 6.43 -7.03
C GLN A 62 -4.18 5.57 -6.36
N LYS A 63 -5.44 5.76 -6.75
CA LYS A 63 -6.51 4.85 -6.32
C LYS A 63 -6.39 3.54 -7.07
N ALA A 64 -6.63 2.43 -6.38
CA ALA A 64 -6.64 1.10 -7.00
C ALA A 64 -7.69 0.97 -8.12
N SER A 65 -8.75 1.79 -8.07
CA SER A 65 -9.74 1.93 -9.15
C SER A 65 -10.07 3.39 -9.36
N SER A 66 -10.08 3.84 -10.62
CA SER A 66 -10.49 5.18 -11.00
C SER A 66 -12.00 5.42 -10.79
N LYS A 67 -12.85 4.41 -11.01
CA LYS A 67 -14.33 4.58 -11.01
C LYS A 67 -15.02 4.32 -9.67
N LYS A 68 -15.78 5.32 -9.22
CA LYS A 68 -16.88 5.26 -8.24
C LYS A 68 -17.68 3.98 -8.35
N ASN A 69 -17.56 2.98 -7.47
CA ASN A 69 -18.59 1.94 -7.41
C ASN A 69 -19.59 2.30 -6.30
N PRO A 70 -20.79 2.81 -6.63
CA PRO A 70 -21.78 3.19 -5.64
C PRO A 70 -22.29 1.99 -4.81
N ASN A 71 -22.16 0.77 -5.32
CA ASN A 71 -22.58 -0.45 -4.63
C ASN A 71 -21.52 -1.00 -3.65
N ARG A 72 -20.34 -0.36 -3.55
CA ARG A 72 -19.27 -0.81 -2.66
C ARG A 72 -19.29 0.04 -1.38
N PRO A 73 -19.72 -0.54 -0.24
CA PRO A 73 -19.80 0.21 1.02
C PRO A 73 -18.43 0.48 1.65
N THR A 74 -17.39 -0.24 1.23
CA THR A 74 -16.02 -0.05 1.73
C THR A 74 -15.30 1.04 0.94
N PRO A 75 -14.52 1.92 1.59
CA PRO A 75 -13.68 2.88 0.90
C PRO A 75 -12.69 2.22 -0.06
N ARG A 76 -12.34 2.92 -1.14
CA ARG A 76 -11.37 2.41 -2.11
C ARG A 76 -9.96 2.41 -1.54
N HIS A 77 -9.16 1.47 -2.04
CA HIS A 77 -7.79 1.32 -1.58
C HIS A 77 -6.89 2.30 -2.33
N ILE A 78 -5.89 2.82 -1.63
CA ILE A 78 -4.86 3.69 -2.20
C ILE A 78 -3.61 2.84 -2.42
N VAL A 79 -3.05 2.89 -3.62
CA VAL A 79 -1.78 2.25 -3.97
C VAL A 79 -0.72 3.32 -4.07
N ILE A 80 0.31 3.16 -3.24
CA ILE A 80 1.45 4.05 -3.14
C ILE A 80 2.65 3.35 -3.73
N LYS A 81 3.40 4.05 -4.57
CA LYS A 81 4.66 3.58 -5.11
C LYS A 81 5.81 4.25 -4.38
N MET A 82 6.63 3.44 -3.71
CA MET A 82 7.82 3.93 -3.04
C MET A 82 8.99 4.06 -4.01
N PRO A 83 9.88 5.05 -3.87
CA PRO A 83 11.08 5.16 -4.70
C PRO A 83 12.06 4.00 -4.46
N LYS A 84 12.11 3.47 -3.23
CA LYS A 84 13.00 2.36 -2.84
C LYS A 84 12.22 1.25 -2.14
N ILE A 85 12.58 0.00 -2.43
CA ILE A 85 11.99 -1.18 -1.78
C ILE A 85 12.32 -1.22 -0.28
N LYS A 86 13.52 -0.76 0.11
CA LYS A 86 13.94 -0.68 1.53
C LYS A 86 12.98 0.19 2.35
N ASP A 87 12.59 1.34 1.82
CA ASP A 87 11.67 2.28 2.49
C ASP A 87 10.29 1.63 2.68
N LYS A 88 9.81 0.91 1.66
CA LYS A 88 8.58 0.11 1.76
C LYS A 88 8.65 -0.92 2.89
N GLU A 89 9.73 -1.70 2.96
CA GLU A 89 9.86 -2.74 3.98
C GLU A 89 9.85 -2.17 5.39
N ARG A 90 10.43 -0.99 5.59
CA ARG A 90 10.43 -0.29 6.88
C ARG A 90 9.06 0.21 7.26
N ILE A 91 8.34 0.86 6.33
CA ILE A 91 6.96 1.30 6.54
C ILE A 91 6.03 0.11 6.83
N LEU A 92 6.27 -1.06 6.22
CA LEU A 92 5.48 -2.26 6.49
C LEU A 92 5.92 -3.01 7.76
N LYS A 93 7.14 -2.80 8.25
CA LYS A 93 7.67 -3.35 9.50
C LYS A 93 7.23 -2.54 10.72
N ALA A 94 7.26 -1.23 10.62
CA ALA A 94 6.95 -0.34 11.74
C ALA A 94 5.59 -0.59 12.43
N PRO A 95 4.49 -0.93 11.72
CA PRO A 95 3.22 -1.29 12.34
C PRO A 95 3.26 -2.60 13.15
N ARG A 96 4.23 -3.49 12.92
CA ARG A 96 4.34 -4.77 13.64
C ARG A 96 4.90 -4.61 15.04
N ASP A 97 5.60 -3.52 15.32
CA ASP A 97 6.36 -3.35 16.55
C ASP A 97 5.56 -2.77 17.73
N LYS A 98 4.32 -2.31 17.53
CA LYS A 98 3.25 -1.94 18.52
C LYS A 98 2.37 -0.74 18.09
N GLN A 99 2.69 -0.07 16.98
CA GLN A 99 1.99 1.15 16.57
C GLN A 99 0.83 0.84 15.61
N GLN A 100 -0.39 1.12 16.03
CA GLN A 100 -1.53 1.20 15.11
C GLN A 100 -1.29 2.36 14.14
N VAL A 101 -1.49 2.12 12.84
CA VAL A 101 -1.40 3.20 11.85
C VAL A 101 -2.73 3.93 11.83
N THR A 102 -2.70 5.25 11.98
CA THR A 102 -3.90 6.10 11.96
C THR A 102 -3.82 7.17 10.88
N TYR A 103 -4.98 7.69 10.48
CA TYR A 103 -5.11 8.89 9.66
C TYR A 103 -6.21 9.74 10.29
N LYS A 104 -5.86 10.92 10.83
CA LYS A 104 -6.81 11.80 11.52
C LYS A 104 -7.62 11.02 12.57
N ILE A 105 -6.93 10.26 13.42
CA ILE A 105 -7.51 9.44 14.50
C ILE A 105 -8.21 8.15 14.00
N ASN A 106 -8.51 8.02 12.70
CA ASN A 106 -9.11 6.80 12.16
C ASN A 106 -8.05 5.73 11.92
N PRO A 107 -8.28 4.48 12.37
CA PRO A 107 -7.33 3.40 12.14
C PRO A 107 -7.31 3.00 10.67
N ILE A 108 -6.11 2.88 10.11
CA ILE A 108 -5.88 2.45 8.74
C ILE A 108 -4.96 1.24 8.69
N ARG A 109 -4.99 0.52 7.58
CA ARG A 109 -4.17 -0.68 7.38
C ARG A 109 -3.23 -0.49 6.20
N LEU A 110 -1.94 -0.66 6.47
CA LEU A 110 -0.89 -0.74 5.46
C LEU A 110 -0.61 -2.20 5.12
N SER A 111 -0.51 -2.52 3.84
CA SER A 111 -0.20 -3.85 3.35
C SER A 111 0.67 -3.78 2.11
N ALA A 112 1.50 -4.80 1.87
CA ALA A 112 2.19 -4.90 0.59
C ALA A 112 1.17 -5.19 -0.52
N HIS A 113 1.24 -4.44 -1.62
CA HIS A 113 0.41 -4.71 -2.79
C HIS A 113 1.09 -5.78 -3.63
N PHE A 114 0.78 -7.06 -3.36
CA PHE A 114 1.17 -8.17 -4.20
C PHE A 114 0.12 -8.36 -5.30
N LEU A 115 0.54 -8.44 -6.57
CA LEU A 115 -0.33 -9.02 -7.58
C LEU A 115 -0.54 -10.50 -7.23
N THR A 116 -1.79 -10.92 -7.31
CA THR A 116 -2.30 -12.20 -6.82
C THR A 116 -1.66 -13.40 -7.52
N GLU A 117 -0.54 -13.92 -7.03
CA GLU A 117 -0.21 -15.35 -7.16
C GLU A 117 0.87 -15.87 -6.19
N THR A 118 0.73 -15.60 -4.89
CA THR A 118 1.50 -16.37 -3.88
C THR A 118 0.65 -16.80 -2.69
N LEU A 119 -0.63 -17.10 -2.94
CA LEU A 119 -1.48 -17.88 -2.03
C LEU A 119 -1.76 -19.27 -2.59
N LYS A 120 -0.76 -19.93 -3.17
CA LYS A 120 -0.87 -21.35 -3.55
C LYS A 120 0.37 -22.17 -3.19
N THR A 121 0.91 -21.96 -1.99
CA THR A 121 1.82 -22.95 -1.38
C THR A 121 1.75 -22.89 0.14
N ARG A 122 0.61 -23.26 0.73
CA ARG A 122 0.51 -23.71 2.12
C ARG A 122 -0.88 -24.27 2.38
N GLY A 123 -0.96 -25.60 2.49
CA GLY A 123 -2.19 -26.32 2.87
C GLY A 123 -2.60 -27.35 1.83
N ASN A 124 -1.87 -28.47 1.76
CA ASN A 124 -2.42 -29.82 1.72
C ASN A 124 -1.26 -30.81 1.78
N GLY A 125 -0.58 -30.81 2.93
CA GLY A 125 0.01 -32.01 3.48
C GLY A 125 -0.86 -32.35 4.69
N MET A 126 -1.94 -33.09 4.45
CA MET A 126 -2.63 -33.85 5.50
C MET A 126 -2.68 -35.29 5.00
N SER A 127 -2.33 -36.16 5.95
CA SER A 127 -2.09 -37.60 5.92
C SER A 127 -2.98 -38.44 5.02
#